data_AF-A0A1G2DYD3-F1
#
_entry.id   AF-A0A1G2DYD3-F1
#
_cell.length_a   1.000
_cell.length_b   1.000
_cell.length_c   1.000
_cell.angle_alpha   90.00
_cell.angle_beta   90.00
_cell.angle_gamma   90.00
#
_symmetry.space_group_name_H-M   'P 1'
#
loop_
_entity.id
_entity.type
_entity.pdbx_description
1 polymer ?
#
loop_
_entity_poly.entity_id
_entity_poly.type
_entity_poly.pdbx_seq_one_letter_code
_entity_poly.pdbx_strand_id
1 'polypeptide(L)'
;MEVIIVVAIIAILASAVIIALNPAKNLRDARTATRWSQMNSIANGVYWYLIENAGVYPQCLASGTERVVYDEDATSTNWDLVNITGCTDLTPVYLPSFPKEPQGKNYVIGFIDSTSSDRIVIRCTADEANAPDATVIVIQ
;
A
#
# COMPACT_ATOMS: atom_id res chain seq x y z
N MET A 1 49.85 -11.99 -23.87
CA MET A 1 49.39 -12.43 -22.53
C MET A 1 48.87 -11.27 -21.67
N GLU A 2 48.57 -10.13 -22.28
CA GLU A 2 48.08 -8.94 -21.56
C GLU A 2 46.55 -8.94 -21.47
N VAL A 3 45.86 -9.25 -22.57
CA VAL A 3 44.38 -9.29 -22.61
C VAL A 3 43.79 -10.50 -21.88
N ILE A 4 44.54 -11.61 -21.80
CA ILE A 4 44.07 -12.85 -21.18
C ILE A 4 43.89 -12.67 -19.66
N ILE A 5 44.80 -11.92 -19.03
CA ILE A 5 44.72 -11.63 -17.60
C ILE A 5 43.54 -10.69 -17.30
N VAL A 6 43.26 -9.75 -18.20
CA VAL A 6 42.14 -8.80 -18.08
C VAL A 6 40.81 -9.54 -18.14
N VAL A 7 40.64 -10.47 -19.09
CA VAL A 7 39.41 -11.27 -19.21
C VAL A 7 39.22 -12.18 -17.98
N ALA A 8 40.30 -12.76 -17.45
CA ALA A 8 40.23 -13.58 -16.24
C ALA A 8 39.76 -12.76 -15.03
N ILE A 9 40.26 -11.53 -14.87
CA ILE A 9 39.86 -10.66 -13.75
C ILE A 9 38.41 -10.18 -13.91
N ILE A 10 37.97 -9.81 -15.12
CA ILE A 10 36.58 -9.42 -15.40
C ILE A 10 35.62 -10.59 -15.10
N ALA A 11 35.99 -11.82 -15.46
CA ALA A 11 35.17 -13.00 -15.18
C ALA A 11 34.96 -13.22 -13.67
N ILE A 12 36.01 -13.04 -12.87
CA ILE A 12 35.94 -13.16 -11.41
C ILE A 12 35.05 -12.05 -10.82
N LEU A 13 35.27 -10.79 -11.22
CA LEU A 13 34.47 -9.66 -10.75
C LEU A 13 32.99 -9.79 -11.14
N ALA A 14 32.71 -10.20 -12.38
CA ALA A 14 31.34 -10.41 -12.85
C ALA A 14 30.62 -11.50 -12.03
N SER A 15 31.32 -12.59 -11.69
CA SER A 15 30.74 -13.67 -10.86
C SER A 15 30.38 -13.20 -9.44
N ALA A 16 31.23 -12.36 -8.83
CA ALA A 16 31.01 -11.85 -7.48
C ALA A 16 29.82 -10.87 -7.41
N VAL A 17 29.63 -10.03 -8.43
CA VAL A 17 28.53 -9.04 -8.48
C VAL A 17 27.16 -9.72 -8.55
N ILE A 18 27.04 -10.84 -9.25
CA ILE A 18 25.77 -11.59 -9.35
C ILE A 18 25.36 -12.15 -7.98
N ILE A 19 26.32 -12.57 -7.15
CA ILE A 19 26.06 -13.10 -5.79
C ILE A 19 25.65 -11.95 -4.85
N ALA A 20 26.22 -10.75 -5.03
CA ALA A 20 25.91 -9.60 -4.19
C ALA A 20 24.52 -8.99 -4.46
N LEU A 21 24.02 -9.11 -5.70
CA LEU A 21 22.66 -8.72 -6.04
C LEU A 21 21.70 -9.78 -5.52
N ASN A 22 20.86 -9.44 -4.54
CA ASN A 22 19.71 -10.25 -4.17
C ASN A 22 18.49 -9.77 -5.00
N PRO A 23 18.25 -10.34 -6.20
CA PRO A 23 17.19 -9.87 -7.09
C PRO A 23 15.81 -9.98 -6.44
N ALA A 24 15.60 -11.00 -5.59
CA ALA A 24 14.33 -11.19 -4.89
C ALA A 24 14.03 -10.02 -3.94
N LYS A 25 15.05 -9.52 -3.21
CA LYS A 25 14.91 -8.37 -2.33
C LYS A 25 14.61 -7.08 -3.11
N ASN A 26 15.37 -6.80 -4.18
CA ASN A 26 15.19 -5.57 -4.96
C ASN A 26 13.80 -5.50 -5.61
N LEU A 27 13.26 -6.63 -6.07
CA LEU A 27 11.91 -6.69 -6.63
C LEU A 27 10.83 -6.49 -5.55
N ARG A 28 11.05 -7.00 -4.34
CA ARG A 28 10.15 -6.78 -3.21
C ARG A 28 10.15 -5.31 -2.80
N ASP A 29 11.31 -4.70 -2.70
CA ASP A 29 11.45 -3.29 -2.29
C ASP A 29 10.80 -2.36 -3.34
N ALA A 30 10.95 -2.67 -4.63
CA ALA A 30 10.27 -1.94 -5.71
C ALA A 30 8.73 -2.04 -5.62
N ARG A 31 8.18 -3.22 -5.29
CA ARG A 31 6.74 -3.40 -5.07
C ARG A 31 6.25 -2.60 -3.85
N THR A 32 6.97 -2.67 -2.74
CA THR A 32 6.62 -1.92 -1.53
C THR A 32 6.63 -0.42 -1.78
N ALA A 33 7.62 0.11 -2.50
CA ALA A 33 7.65 1.52 -2.90
C ALA A 33 6.45 1.91 -3.78
N THR A 34 6.06 1.03 -4.71
CA THR A 34 4.88 1.23 -5.56
C THR A 34 3.60 1.26 -4.71
N ARG A 35 3.42 0.30 -3.79
CA ARG A 35 2.27 0.26 -2.87
C ARG A 35 2.20 1.51 -2.00
N TRP A 36 3.33 1.96 -1.47
CA TRP A 36 3.40 3.18 -0.66
C TRP A 36 2.90 4.41 -1.43
N SER A 37 3.38 4.61 -2.65
CA SER A 37 2.91 5.71 -3.51
C SER A 37 1.42 5.61 -3.84
N GLN A 38 0.92 4.41 -4.09
CA GLN A 38 -0.49 4.15 -4.36
C GLN A 38 -1.38 4.41 -3.14
N MET A 39 -0.97 3.95 -1.96
CA MET A 39 -1.68 4.23 -0.70
C MET A 39 -1.67 5.73 -0.37
N ASN A 40 -0.58 6.45 -0.64
CA ASN A 40 -0.51 7.90 -0.45
C ASN A 40 -1.45 8.65 -1.42
N SER A 41 -1.60 8.14 -2.64
CA SER A 41 -2.56 8.70 -3.60
C SER A 41 -4.01 8.52 -3.13
N ILE A 42 -4.33 7.35 -2.55
CA ILE A 42 -5.63 7.10 -1.91
C ILE A 42 -5.84 8.05 -0.73
N ALA A 43 -4.83 8.16 0.15
CA ALA A 43 -4.87 9.04 1.32
C ALA A 43 -5.18 10.49 0.94
N ASN A 44 -4.49 11.02 -0.06
CA ASN A 44 -4.72 12.37 -0.57
C ASN A 44 -6.13 12.54 -1.14
N GLY A 45 -6.65 11.55 -1.87
CA GLY A 45 -8.01 11.63 -2.42
C GLY A 45 -9.09 11.65 -1.35
N VAL A 46 -8.94 10.80 -0.33
CA VAL A 46 -9.86 10.80 0.83
C VAL A 46 -9.76 12.13 1.58
N TYR A 47 -8.56 12.68 1.74
CA TYR A 47 -8.36 13.98 2.35
C TYR A 47 -9.04 15.13 1.57
N TRP A 48 -8.93 15.15 0.24
CA TRP A 48 -9.64 16.13 -0.59
C TRP A 48 -11.16 15.98 -0.49
N TYR A 49 -11.67 14.75 -0.48
CA TYR A 49 -13.09 14.49 -0.27
C TYR A 49 -13.58 15.07 1.06
N LEU A 50 -12.82 14.90 2.14
CA LEU A 50 -13.16 15.42 3.46
C LEU A 50 -13.24 16.95 3.48
N ILE A 51 -12.28 17.62 2.83
CA ILE A 51 -12.26 19.09 2.76
C ILE A 51 -13.51 19.60 2.03
N GLU A 52 -13.88 18.99 0.90
CA GLU A 52 -14.98 19.47 0.08
C GLU A 52 -16.36 19.10 0.64
N ASN A 53 -16.46 18.00 1.38
CA ASN A 53 -17.71 17.51 1.97
C ASN A 53 -17.85 17.87 3.46
N ALA A 54 -17.20 18.95 3.90
CA ALA A 54 -17.32 19.49 5.27
C ALA A 54 -17.04 18.47 6.38
N GLY A 55 -16.06 17.58 6.17
CA GLY A 55 -15.68 16.53 7.12
C GLY A 55 -16.53 15.26 7.07
N VAL A 56 -17.42 15.12 6.08
CA VAL A 56 -18.16 13.87 5.85
C VAL A 56 -17.25 12.87 5.14
N TYR A 57 -17.20 11.64 5.66
CA TYR A 57 -16.43 10.54 5.06
C TYR A 57 -17.16 9.92 3.86
N PRO A 58 -16.41 9.32 2.90
CA PRO A 58 -16.99 8.54 1.82
C PRO A 58 -17.93 7.45 2.36
N GLN A 59 -19.03 7.19 1.64
CA GLN A 59 -20.05 6.24 2.11
C GLN A 59 -19.51 4.82 2.28
N CYS A 60 -18.47 4.45 1.54
CA CYS A 60 -17.82 3.15 1.71
C CYS A 60 -17.20 2.94 3.10
N LEU A 61 -16.91 4.01 3.86
CA LEU A 61 -16.38 3.92 5.22
C LEU A 61 -17.49 3.88 6.29
N ALA A 62 -18.75 4.02 5.89
CA ALA A 62 -19.91 3.99 6.76
C ALA A 62 -20.90 2.92 6.28
N SER A 63 -21.03 1.83 7.03
CA SER A 63 -22.09 0.84 6.78
C SER A 63 -23.33 1.22 7.60
N GLY A 64 -24.13 2.15 7.08
CA GLY A 64 -25.30 2.67 7.78
C GLY A 64 -24.92 3.70 8.85
N THR A 65 -25.22 3.44 10.13
CA THR A 65 -24.85 4.32 11.27
C THR A 65 -23.50 3.94 11.88
N GLU A 66 -22.96 2.78 11.50
CA GLU A 66 -21.73 2.23 12.06
C GLU A 66 -20.53 2.53 11.14
N ARG A 67 -19.42 2.88 11.79
CA ARG A 67 -18.13 3.12 11.13
C ARG A 67 -17.46 1.79 10.87
N VAL A 68 -16.78 1.66 9.73
CA VAL A 68 -15.95 0.50 9.42
C VAL A 68 -14.65 0.63 10.21
N VAL A 69 -14.47 -0.19 11.25
CA VAL A 69 -13.34 -0.08 12.19
C VAL A 69 -12.38 -1.23 11.97
N TYR A 70 -11.09 -0.89 11.87
CA TYR A 70 -9.98 -1.80 11.77
C TYR A 70 -9.92 -2.73 12.98
N ASP A 71 -10.13 -4.02 12.73
CA ASP A 71 -9.87 -5.06 13.71
C ASP A 71 -8.39 -5.48 13.62
N GLU A 72 -7.59 -5.07 14.61
CA GLU A 72 -6.17 -5.38 14.67
C GLU A 72 -5.87 -6.84 15.04
N ASP A 73 -6.81 -7.50 15.72
CA ASP A 73 -6.70 -8.89 16.15
C ASP A 73 -7.17 -9.86 15.05
N ALA A 74 -7.85 -9.35 14.03
CA ALA A 74 -8.26 -10.14 12.89
C ALA A 74 -7.06 -10.56 12.00
N THR A 75 -7.15 -11.78 11.45
CA THR A 75 -6.18 -12.27 10.45
C THR A 75 -6.13 -11.34 9.24
N SER A 76 -4.99 -11.31 8.53
CA SER A 76 -4.67 -10.30 7.51
C SER A 76 -5.59 -10.20 6.27
N THR A 77 -6.60 -11.06 6.17
CA THR A 77 -7.67 -11.00 5.16
C THR A 77 -9.01 -10.48 5.69
N ASN A 78 -9.12 -10.25 7.01
CA ASN A 78 -10.39 -10.08 7.74
C ASN A 78 -10.38 -8.89 8.70
N TRP A 79 -9.54 -7.89 8.47
CA TRP A 79 -9.39 -6.67 9.29
C TRP A 79 -10.65 -5.78 9.43
N ASP A 80 -11.81 -6.26 9.00
CA ASP A 80 -13.05 -5.49 8.89
C ASP A 80 -12.83 -4.14 8.18
N LEU A 81 -12.05 -4.19 7.08
CA LEU A 81 -11.74 -3.04 6.23
C LEU A 81 -12.45 -3.18 4.89
N VAL A 82 -12.79 -2.04 4.29
CA VAL A 82 -13.48 -1.99 3.01
C VAL A 82 -12.47 -1.88 1.88
N ASN A 83 -12.73 -2.58 0.78
CA ASN A 83 -11.94 -2.44 -0.44
C ASN A 83 -12.14 -1.04 -1.04
N ILE A 84 -11.04 -0.34 -1.35
CA ILE A 84 -11.10 1.02 -1.91
C ILE A 84 -11.91 1.10 -3.20
N THR A 85 -11.96 0.02 -4.00
CA THR A 85 -12.74 -0.02 -5.24
C THR A 85 -14.25 0.08 -5.01
N GLY A 86 -14.73 -0.16 -3.78
CA GLY A 86 -16.12 0.09 -3.38
C GLY A 86 -16.41 1.55 -3.05
N CYS A 87 -15.39 2.41 -2.95
CA CYS A 87 -15.53 3.84 -2.63
C CYS A 87 -15.78 4.68 -3.88
N THR A 88 -16.94 4.48 -4.51
CA THR A 88 -17.30 5.17 -5.77
C THR A 88 -17.26 6.70 -5.66
N ASP A 89 -17.45 7.26 -4.47
CA ASP A 89 -17.44 8.71 -4.21
C ASP A 89 -16.07 9.35 -4.47
N LEU A 90 -14.98 8.58 -4.41
CA LEU A 90 -13.62 9.07 -4.62
C LEU A 90 -13.27 9.24 -6.11
N THR A 91 -13.98 8.54 -7.00
CA THR A 91 -13.67 8.54 -8.44
C THR A 91 -14.83 9.10 -9.26
N PRO A 92 -14.59 9.86 -10.33
CA PRO A 92 -13.29 10.25 -10.88
C PRO A 92 -12.74 11.57 -10.33
N VAL A 93 -13.42 12.19 -9.36
CA VAL A 93 -13.16 13.57 -8.93
C VAL A 93 -11.88 13.69 -8.09
N TYR A 94 -11.71 12.84 -7.08
CA TYR A 94 -10.60 12.91 -6.13
C TYR A 94 -9.46 11.94 -6.46
N LEU A 95 -9.79 10.84 -7.15
CA LEU A 95 -8.87 9.90 -7.78
C LEU A 95 -9.25 9.75 -9.26
N PRO A 96 -8.29 9.92 -10.20
CA PRO A 96 -8.57 9.70 -11.62
C PRO A 96 -8.92 8.25 -11.94
N SER A 97 -8.36 7.30 -11.18
CA SER A 97 -8.71 5.88 -11.18
C SER A 97 -8.22 5.21 -9.91
N PHE A 98 -8.82 4.08 -9.54
CA PHE A 98 -8.31 3.29 -8.42
C PHE A 98 -6.95 2.66 -8.78
N PRO A 99 -5.93 2.83 -7.93
CA PRO A 99 -4.63 2.21 -8.17
C PRO A 99 -4.75 0.69 -8.09
N LYS A 100 -4.16 0.00 -9.08
CA LYS A 100 -4.09 -1.45 -9.12
C LYS A 100 -2.82 -1.94 -8.46
N GLU A 101 -2.95 -2.86 -7.50
CA GLU A 101 -1.81 -3.44 -6.80
C GLU A 101 -0.98 -4.34 -7.75
N PRO A 102 0.37 -4.30 -7.68
CA PRO A 102 1.27 -5.03 -8.60
C PRO A 102 1.11 -6.55 -8.65
N GLN A 103 0.62 -7.19 -7.60
CA GLN A 103 0.40 -8.64 -7.48
C GLN A 103 -1.09 -9.02 -7.58
N GLY A 104 -1.97 -8.08 -7.94
CA GLY A 104 -3.41 -8.32 -8.06
C GLY A 104 -4.16 -8.42 -6.72
N LYS A 105 -3.58 -7.88 -5.65
CA LYS A 105 -4.21 -7.75 -4.34
C LYS A 105 -5.04 -6.46 -4.26
N ASN A 106 -5.64 -6.22 -3.11
CA ASN A 106 -6.52 -5.07 -2.88
C ASN A 106 -5.92 -4.09 -1.85
N TYR A 107 -6.20 -2.81 -2.07
CA TYR A 107 -6.08 -1.78 -1.04
C TYR A 107 -7.37 -1.73 -0.24
N VAL A 108 -7.22 -1.66 1.07
CA VAL A 108 -8.32 -1.65 2.02
C VAL A 108 -8.18 -0.46 2.97
N ILE A 109 -9.32 0.07 3.40
CA ILE A 109 -9.43 1.32 4.15
C ILE A 109 -10.50 1.20 5.24
N GLY A 110 -10.29 1.88 6.37
CA GLY A 110 -11.20 1.88 7.51
C GLY A 110 -10.70 2.80 8.63
N PHE A 111 -11.45 2.93 9.72
CA PHE A 111 -11.08 3.74 10.87
C PHE A 111 -10.28 2.95 11.89
N ILE A 112 -9.40 3.60 12.64
CA ILE A 112 -8.64 2.91 13.71
C ILE A 112 -9.49 2.65 14.96
N ASP A 113 -10.44 3.54 15.25
CA ASP A 113 -11.26 3.46 16.45
C ASP A 113 -12.70 3.86 16.11
N SER A 114 -13.64 3.26 16.82
CA SER A 114 -15.07 3.60 16.83
C SER A 114 -15.36 4.92 17.56
N THR A 115 -14.45 5.41 18.40
CA THR A 115 -14.78 6.34 19.50
C THR A 115 -14.18 7.75 19.38
N SER A 116 -14.26 8.38 18.19
CA SER A 116 -13.96 9.81 17.90
C SER A 116 -12.57 10.14 17.35
N SER A 117 -11.69 9.16 17.16
CA SER A 117 -10.47 9.39 16.36
C SER A 117 -10.82 9.22 14.90
N ASP A 118 -10.93 10.33 14.17
CA ASP A 118 -11.13 10.40 12.71
C ASP A 118 -9.90 9.91 11.90
N ARG A 119 -9.16 9.00 12.51
CA ARG A 119 -7.94 8.41 11.99
C ARG A 119 -8.31 7.29 11.05
N ILE A 120 -7.99 7.45 9.77
CA ILE A 120 -8.21 6.41 8.76
C ILE A 120 -6.91 5.64 8.57
N VAL A 121 -7.02 4.32 8.59
CA VAL A 121 -5.96 3.40 8.23
C VAL A 121 -6.13 2.94 6.79
N ILE A 122 -5.04 2.96 6.04
CA ILE A 122 -4.97 2.38 4.70
C ILE A 122 -3.96 1.24 4.75
N ARG A 123 -4.35 0.08 4.22
CA ARG A 123 -3.51 -1.12 4.14
C ARG A 123 -3.62 -1.78 2.77
N CYS A 124 -2.71 -2.71 2.51
CA CYS A 124 -2.74 -3.59 1.35
C CYS A 124 -2.85 -5.04 1.82
N THR A 125 -3.66 -5.84 1.12
CA THR A 125 -3.88 -7.27 1.41
C THR A 125 -2.78 -8.20 0.87
N ALA A 126 -1.66 -7.64 0.40
CA ALA A 126 -0.52 -8.42 -0.06
C ALA A 126 0.24 -9.05 1.13
N ASP A 127 0.69 -10.29 0.97
CA ASP A 127 1.37 -11.04 2.05
C ASP A 127 2.65 -10.33 2.53
N GLU A 128 3.36 -9.66 1.61
CA GLU A 128 4.53 -8.84 1.92
C GLU A 128 4.20 -7.56 2.72
N ALA A 129 2.95 -7.09 2.62
CA ALA A 129 2.40 -5.96 3.35
C ALA A 129 1.69 -6.37 4.65
N ASN A 130 1.74 -7.66 5.02
CA ASN A 130 1.23 -8.21 6.27
C ASN A 130 2.34 -8.57 7.26
N ALA A 131 3.60 -8.32 6.89
CA ALA A 131 4.72 -8.51 7.80
C ALA A 131 4.63 -7.53 9.00
N PRO A 132 5.22 -7.86 10.16
CA PRO A 132 5.22 -6.96 11.33
C PRO A 132 5.84 -5.58 11.06
N ASP A 133 6.70 -5.46 10.04
CA ASP A 133 7.31 -4.21 9.59
C ASP A 133 6.53 -3.52 8.44
N ALA A 134 5.29 -3.94 8.20
CA ALA A 134 4.50 -3.45 7.09
C ALA A 134 4.18 -1.96 7.24
N THR A 135 4.35 -1.23 6.14
CA THR A 135 4.13 0.21 6.12
C THR A 135 2.63 0.49 6.00
N VAL A 136 2.07 1.07 7.06
CA VAL A 136 0.66 1.46 7.15
C VAL A 136 0.58 2.99 7.07
N ILE A 137 -0.36 3.51 6.28
CA ILE A 137 -0.64 4.95 6.26
C ILE A 137 -1.81 5.22 7.20
N VAL A 138 -1.63 6.17 8.10
CA VAL A 138 -2.69 6.70 8.96
C VAL A 138 -2.83 8.19 8.69
N ILE A 139 -4.02 8.62 8.27
CA ILE A 139 -4.36 10.03 8.10
C ILE A 139 -5.28 10.50 9.23
N GLN A 140 -5.26 11.81 9.53
CA GLN A 140 -6.08 12.47 10.56
C GLN A 140 -6.74 13.72 9.98
#